data_AF-A0A7S0N6K7-F1
#
_entry.id   AF-A0A7S0N6K7-F1
#
_cell.length_a   1.000
_cell.length_b   1.000
_cell.length_c   1.000
_cell.angle_alpha   90.00
_cell.angle_beta   90.00
_cell.angle_gamma   90.00
#
_symmetry.space_group_name_H-M   'P 1'
#
loop_
_entity.id
_entity.type
_entity.pdbx_description
1 polymer ?
#
loop_
_entity_poly.entity_id
_entity_poly.type
_entity_poly.pdbx_seq_one_letter_code
_entity_poly.pdbx_strand_id
1 'polypeptide(L)'
;RRELLAAPFVSFHTSPKIFTAHEVEEANAGRAAGDRLELMPSGLLRAHCCYPDCPAFLENQGSRRGLMRHFALDMEITGNYMPSFHAHAVAFLRTHRAGTWEEFRAWMEARIAA
;
A
#
# COMPACT_ATOMS: atom_id res chain seq x y z
N ARG A 1 -16.23 -19.41 0.36
CA ARG A 1 -15.05 -19.92 -0.40
C ARG A 1 -14.06 -18.82 -0.78
N ARG A 2 -14.51 -17.65 -1.29
CA ARG A 2 -13.63 -16.49 -1.57
C ARG A 2 -13.00 -15.87 -0.31
N GLU A 3 -13.74 -15.84 0.81
CA GLU A 3 -13.25 -15.33 2.11
C GLU A 3 -12.03 -16.10 2.66
N LEU A 4 -11.96 -17.42 2.47
CA LEU A 4 -10.80 -18.24 2.87
C LEU A 4 -9.54 -17.93 2.03
N LEU A 5 -9.71 -17.44 0.80
CA LEU A 5 -8.61 -16.98 -0.06
C LEU A 5 -8.20 -15.53 0.28
N ALA A 6 -9.10 -14.76 0.89
CA ALA A 6 -8.87 -13.37 1.28
C ALA A 6 -8.30 -13.22 2.69
N ALA A 7 -8.47 -14.22 3.57
CA ALA A 7 -7.95 -14.19 4.94
C ALA A 7 -6.45 -13.83 5.04
N PRO A 8 -5.54 -14.31 4.17
CA PRO A 8 -4.14 -13.86 4.18
C PRO A 8 -4.01 -12.39 3.79
N PHE A 9 -4.83 -11.91 2.85
CA PHE A 9 -4.80 -10.52 2.40
C PHE A 9 -5.14 -9.55 3.54
N VAL A 10 -6.17 -9.84 4.35
CA VAL A 10 -6.56 -9.00 5.49
C VAL A 10 -5.43 -8.88 6.53
N SER A 11 -4.73 -9.99 6.78
CA SER A 11 -3.65 -10.03 7.77
C SER A 11 -2.39 -9.30 7.31
N PHE A 12 -2.11 -9.30 6.00
CA PHE A 12 -0.89 -8.71 5.45
C PHE A 12 -1.07 -7.26 4.97
N HIS A 13 -2.28 -6.87 4.55
CA HIS A 13 -2.55 -5.55 3.95
C HIS A 13 -3.06 -4.54 4.97
N THR A 14 -2.36 -4.43 6.11
CA THR A 14 -2.73 -3.55 7.23
C THR A 14 -2.16 -2.14 7.05
N SER A 15 -0.84 -2.00 7.04
CA SER A 15 -0.15 -0.71 6.90
C SER A 15 0.90 -0.78 5.78
N PRO A 16 0.77 0.04 4.72
CA PRO A 16 1.76 0.06 3.66
C PRO A 16 3.03 0.75 4.16
N LYS A 17 4.20 0.24 3.76
CA LYS A 17 5.47 0.95 3.91
C LYS A 17 5.49 2.16 2.98
N ILE A 18 5.75 3.32 3.55
CA ILE A 18 6.10 4.53 2.81
C ILE A 18 7.62 4.55 2.62
N PHE A 19 8.05 4.69 1.37
CA PHE A 19 9.45 4.68 0.99
C PHE A 19 9.98 6.09 0.79
N THR A 20 11.25 6.26 1.14
CA THR A 20 12.06 7.42 0.76
C THR A 20 12.79 7.17 -0.57
N ALA A 21 13.28 8.25 -1.19
CA ALA A 21 14.09 8.15 -2.41
C ALA A 21 15.37 7.33 -2.16
N HIS A 22 16.01 7.52 -1.01
CA HIS A 22 17.21 6.78 -0.61
C HIS A 22 16.96 5.28 -0.49
N GLU A 23 15.89 4.87 0.21
CA GLU A 23 15.53 3.45 0.33
C GLU A 23 15.25 2.80 -1.04
N VAL A 24 14.63 3.54 -1.96
CA VAL A 24 14.36 3.06 -3.33
C VAL A 24 15.65 2.97 -4.15
N GLU A 25 16.58 3.89 -3.97
CA GLU A 25 17.91 3.84 -4.61
C GLU A 25 18.71 2.64 -4.13
N GLU A 26 18.81 2.44 -2.81
CA GLU A 26 19.47 1.29 -2.20
C GLU A 26 18.85 -0.03 -2.66
N ALA A 27 17.51 -0.13 -2.63
CA ALA A 27 16.81 -1.34 -3.08
C ALA A 27 17.00 -1.61 -4.58
N ASN A 28 17.19 -0.56 -5.39
CA ASN A 28 17.42 -0.69 -6.83
C ASN A 28 18.86 -1.06 -7.21
N ALA A 29 19.84 -0.90 -6.31
CA ALA A 29 21.25 -1.20 -6.60
C ALA A 29 21.49 -2.64 -7.06
N GLY A 30 20.65 -3.59 -6.62
CA GLY A 30 20.73 -5.01 -7.00
C GLY A 30 19.64 -5.51 -7.95
N ARG A 31 18.75 -4.63 -8.45
CA ARG A 31 17.58 -5.04 -9.26
C ARG A 31 17.86 -4.97 -10.76
N ALA A 32 17.30 -5.92 -11.51
CA ALA A 32 17.30 -5.88 -12.96
C ALA A 32 16.49 -4.67 -13.47
N ALA A 33 16.86 -4.13 -14.65
CA ALA A 33 16.23 -2.92 -15.19
C ALA A 33 14.68 -3.00 -15.29
N GLY A 34 14.14 -4.19 -15.63
CA GLY A 34 12.69 -4.42 -15.71
C GLY A 34 11.97 -4.63 -14.38
N ASP A 35 12.71 -4.72 -13.27
CA ASP A 35 12.20 -4.99 -11.91
C ASP A 35 12.53 -3.84 -10.93
N ARG A 36 12.98 -2.70 -11.47
CA ARG A 36 13.32 -1.54 -10.62
C ARG A 36 12.06 -0.94 -9.99
N LEU A 37 12.20 -0.59 -8.72
CA LEU A 37 11.21 0.15 -7.97
C LEU A 37 11.10 1.58 -8.50
N GLU A 38 9.87 2.04 -8.69
CA GLU A 38 9.54 3.41 -9.11
C GLU A 38 8.73 4.08 -8.00
N LEU A 39 9.31 5.11 -7.38
CA LEU A 39 8.71 5.87 -6.28
C LEU A 39 7.73 6.92 -6.80
N MET A 40 6.51 6.91 -6.29
CA MET A 40 5.48 7.90 -6.58
C MET A 40 5.56 9.08 -5.58
N PRO A 41 4.98 10.26 -5.89
CA PRO A 41 4.94 11.40 -4.96
C PRO A 41 4.25 11.15 -3.62
N SER A 42 3.44 10.08 -3.54
CA SER A 42 2.84 9.59 -2.30
C SER A 42 3.84 8.86 -1.39
N GLY A 43 5.04 8.52 -1.88
CA GLY A 43 5.98 7.64 -1.19
C GLY A 43 5.66 6.15 -1.36
N LEU A 44 4.71 5.80 -2.22
CA LEU A 44 4.38 4.41 -2.57
C LEU A 44 5.00 4.03 -3.91
N LEU A 45 5.01 2.73 -4.20
CA LEU A 45 5.59 2.19 -5.41
C LEU A 45 4.55 2.08 -6.53
N ARG A 46 4.95 2.35 -7.78
CA ARG A 46 4.01 2.40 -8.93
C ARG A 46 3.32 1.07 -9.24
N ALA A 47 4.08 -0.02 -9.20
CA ALA A 47 3.66 -1.34 -9.68
C ALA A 47 4.07 -2.49 -8.76
N HIS A 48 4.50 -2.19 -7.53
CA HIS A 48 4.98 -3.18 -6.57
C HIS A 48 4.12 -3.13 -5.31
N CYS A 49 3.91 -4.28 -4.67
CA CYS A 49 3.24 -4.31 -3.38
C CYS A 49 4.11 -3.61 -2.33
N CYS A 50 3.46 -2.84 -1.46
CA CYS A 50 4.12 -2.02 -0.43
C CYS A 50 3.85 -2.51 0.99
N TYR A 51 3.18 -3.65 1.18
CA TYR A 51 2.87 -4.20 2.50
C TYR A 51 3.95 -5.21 2.93
N PRO A 52 4.74 -4.93 3.98
CA PRO A 52 5.91 -5.74 4.35
C PRO A 52 5.58 -7.21 4.66
N ASP A 53 4.41 -7.48 5.23
CA ASP A 53 4.00 -8.84 5.60
C ASP A 53 3.39 -9.61 4.42
N CYS A 54 3.17 -8.96 3.28
CA CYS A 54 2.63 -9.62 2.10
C CYS A 54 3.69 -10.50 1.43
N PRO A 55 3.41 -11.76 1.07
CA PRO A 55 4.34 -12.60 0.32
C PRO A 55 4.80 -12.00 -1.01
N ALA A 56 4.01 -11.09 -1.58
CA ALA A 56 4.34 -10.35 -2.81
C ALA A 56 5.02 -8.99 -2.54
N PHE A 57 5.52 -8.74 -1.32
CA PHE A 57 6.17 -7.48 -0.96
C PHE A 57 7.33 -7.17 -1.91
N LEU A 58 7.31 -5.97 -2.52
CA LEU A 58 8.26 -5.53 -3.54
C LEU A 58 8.34 -6.41 -4.81
N GLU A 59 7.36 -7.27 -5.04
CA GLU A 59 7.21 -8.04 -6.29
C GLU A 59 6.58 -7.17 -7.38
N ASN A 60 7.17 -7.18 -8.57
CA ASN A 60 6.68 -6.41 -9.70
C ASN A 60 5.41 -7.02 -10.29
N GLN A 61 4.30 -6.28 -10.20
CA GLN A 61 3.01 -6.67 -10.74
C GLN A 61 2.86 -6.32 -12.24
N GLY A 62 3.94 -5.87 -12.89
CA GLY A 62 4.07 -5.53 -14.30
C GLY A 62 3.38 -4.23 -14.72
N SER A 63 2.31 -3.83 -14.04
CA SER A 63 1.61 -2.57 -14.28
C SER A 63 0.79 -2.15 -13.07
N ARG A 64 0.36 -0.88 -13.05
CA ARG A 64 -0.63 -0.39 -12.07
C ARG A 64 -1.91 -1.23 -12.09
N ARG A 65 -2.36 -1.67 -13.28
CA ARG A 65 -3.54 -2.55 -13.40
C ARG A 65 -3.30 -3.92 -12.77
N GLY A 66 -2.11 -4.48 -12.93
CA GLY A 66 -1.69 -5.73 -12.27
C GLY A 66 -1.72 -5.59 -10.75
N LEU A 67 -1.15 -4.49 -10.24
CA LEU A 67 -1.18 -4.17 -8.81
C LEU A 67 -2.62 -4.00 -8.27
N MET A 68 -3.51 -3.34 -9.01
CA MET A 68 -4.92 -3.24 -8.61
C MET A 68 -5.64 -4.61 -8.62
N ARG A 69 -5.25 -5.54 -9.51
CA ARG A 69 -5.77 -6.92 -9.47
C ARG A 69 -5.27 -7.68 -8.26
N HIS A 70 -4.01 -7.47 -7.87
CA HIS A 70 -3.46 -8.00 -6.63
C HIS A 70 -4.28 -7.51 -5.42
N PHE A 71 -4.62 -6.22 -5.39
CA PHE A 71 -5.48 -5.65 -4.36
C PHE A 71 -6.99 -5.93 -4.52
N ALA A 72 -7.44 -6.64 -5.56
CA ALA A 72 -8.87 -6.80 -5.82
C ALA A 72 -9.61 -7.50 -4.68
N LEU A 73 -8.97 -8.46 -3.99
CA LEU A 73 -9.58 -9.12 -2.84
C LEU A 73 -9.69 -8.18 -1.62
N ASP A 74 -8.73 -7.28 -1.42
CA ASP A 74 -8.79 -6.26 -0.38
C ASP A 74 -9.83 -5.17 -0.72
N MET A 75 -9.99 -4.85 -2.00
CA MET A 75 -11.04 -3.91 -2.44
C MET A 75 -12.44 -4.50 -2.34
N GLU A 76 -12.65 -5.74 -2.80
CA GLU A 76 -13.97 -6.35 -2.97
C GLU A 76 -14.50 -7.02 -1.70
N ILE A 77 -13.63 -7.53 -0.83
CA ILE A 77 -14.05 -8.38 0.30
C ILE A 77 -13.92 -7.66 1.64
N THR A 78 -12.83 -6.92 1.88
CA THR A 78 -12.63 -6.24 3.16
C THR A 78 -13.20 -4.82 3.17
N GLY A 79 -13.36 -4.21 1.99
CA GLY A 79 -13.69 -2.79 1.89
C GLY A 79 -12.61 -1.87 2.46
N ASN A 80 -11.40 -2.39 2.76
CA ASN A 80 -10.30 -1.61 3.33
C ASN A 80 -9.70 -0.61 2.34
N TYR A 81 -9.99 -0.77 1.06
CA TYR A 81 -9.45 0.07 0.01
C TYR A 81 -10.51 1.05 -0.51
N MET A 82 -10.51 2.26 0.02
CA MET A 82 -11.25 3.37 -0.56
C MET A 82 -10.41 4.11 -1.62
N PRO A 83 -11.05 4.71 -2.65
CA PRO A 83 -10.39 5.68 -3.51
C PRO A 83 -9.67 6.73 -2.66
N SER A 84 -8.41 7.02 -3.00
CA SER A 84 -7.55 7.95 -2.25
C SER A 84 -7.13 7.52 -0.84
N PHE A 85 -7.40 6.29 -0.38
CA PHE A 85 -6.93 5.76 0.91
C PHE A 85 -5.45 6.04 1.17
N HIS A 86 -4.61 5.77 0.18
CA HIS A 86 -3.18 6.05 0.23
C HIS A 86 -2.84 7.54 0.32
N ALA A 87 -3.61 8.41 -0.34
CA ALA A 87 -3.40 9.85 -0.24
C ALA A 87 -3.78 10.34 1.17
N HIS A 88 -4.83 9.77 1.76
CA HIS A 88 -5.24 9.99 3.14
C HIS A 88 -4.20 9.48 4.14
N ALA A 89 -3.68 8.26 3.95
CA ALA A 89 -2.63 7.69 4.79
C ALA A 89 -1.36 8.54 4.77
N VAL A 90 -0.95 8.99 3.59
CA VAL A 90 0.21 9.86 3.44
C VAL A 90 -0.02 11.22 4.08
N ALA A 91 -1.20 11.82 3.91
CA ALA A 91 -1.55 13.07 4.56
C ALA A 91 -1.57 12.91 6.10
N PHE A 92 -2.09 11.80 6.61
CA PHE A 92 -2.08 11.46 8.03
C PHE A 92 -0.66 11.31 8.57
N LEU A 93 0.18 10.49 7.92
CA LEU A 93 1.57 10.27 8.36
C LEU A 93 2.42 11.55 8.28
N ARG A 94 2.19 12.41 7.28
CA ARG A 94 2.83 13.72 7.18
C ARG A 94 2.43 14.67 8.32
N THR A 95 1.21 14.54 8.84
CA THR A 95 0.68 15.42 9.89
C THR A 95 0.96 14.90 11.30
N HIS A 96 1.03 13.57 11.49
CA HIS A 96 1.11 12.95 12.82
C HIS A 96 2.48 12.34 13.15
N ARG A 97 3.43 12.30 12.20
CA ARG A 97 4.77 11.66 12.30
C ARG A 97 4.77 10.14 12.55
N ALA A 98 3.80 9.61 13.30
CA ALA A 98 3.45 8.21 13.49
C ALA A 98 1.98 8.14 13.96
N GLY A 99 1.35 6.97 13.90
CA GLY A 99 0.01 6.78 14.47
C GLY A 99 -0.48 5.34 14.31
N THR A 100 -1.44 4.95 15.14
CA THR A 100 -2.06 3.62 15.05
C THR A 100 -3.07 3.56 13.92
N TRP A 101 -3.48 2.33 13.57
CA TRP A 101 -4.55 2.12 12.61
C TRP A 101 -5.87 2.75 13.07
N GLU A 102 -6.18 2.69 14.37
CA GLU A 102 -7.39 3.32 14.93
C GLU A 102 -7.35 4.85 14.77
N GLU A 103 -6.20 5.48 15.04
CA GLU A 103 -6.03 6.93 14.87
C GLU A 103 -6.19 7.36 13.41
N PHE A 104 -5.59 6.59 12.50
CA PHE A 104 -5.74 6.85 11.06
C PHE A 104 -7.19 6.66 10.59
N ARG A 105 -7.87 5.59 11.04
CA ARG A 105 -9.27 5.33 10.71
C ARG A 105 -10.18 6.45 11.19
N ALA A 106 -10.05 6.87 12.45
CA ALA A 106 -10.84 7.96 13.01
C ALA A 106 -10.60 9.29 12.25
N TRP A 107 -9.35 9.58 11.90
CA TRP A 107 -8.99 10.75 11.10
C TRP A 107 -9.61 10.72 9.69
N MET A 108 -9.65 9.55 9.05
CA MET A 108 -10.31 9.39 7.74
C MET A 108 -11.83 9.56 7.83
N GLU A 109 -12.48 8.90 8.80
CA GLU A 109 -13.92 8.99 9.00
C GLU A 109 -14.37 10.45 9.18
N ALA A 110 -13.63 11.22 9.97
CA ALA A 110 -13.88 12.65 10.18
C ALA A 110 -13.78 13.49 8.89
N ARG A 111 -12.99 13.07 7.89
CA ARG A 111 -12.83 13.79 6.61
C ARG A 111 -13.81 13.37 5.54
N ILE A 112 -14.32 12.15 5.61
CA ILE A 112 -15.36 11.65 4.69
C ILE A 112 -16.73 12.20 5.11
N ALA A 113 -16.94 12.44 6.41
CA ALA A 113 -18.17 13.00 6.95
C ALA A 113 -18.30 14.53 6.82
N ALA A 114 -17.24 15.22 6.38
CA ALA A 114 -17.16 16.67 6.24
C ALA A 114 -17.32 17.11 4.78
#